data_AF-A0A0S8HK93-F1
#
_entry.id   AF-A0A0S8HK93-F1
#
_cell.length_a   1.000
_cell.length_b   1.000
_cell.length_c   1.000
_cell.angle_alpha   90.00
_cell.angle_beta   90.00
_cell.angle_gamma   90.00
#
_symmetry.space_group_name_H-M   'P 1'
#
loop_
_entity.id
_entity.type
_entity.pdbx_description
1 polymer ?
#
loop_
_entity_poly.entity_id
_entity_poly.type
_entity_poly.pdbx_seq_one_letter_code
_entity_poly.pdbx_strand_id
1 'polypeptide(L)' 'MYPFVTSDGKYFFFSSRRTLYKEYSEEPVSYEKKIKILNSPGNGNQDIYWVDAGIIRALKPE' A
#
# COMPACT_ATOMS: atom_id res chain seq x y z
N MET A 1 -7.53 -8.51 1.46
CA MET A 1 -7.69 -8.96 0.06
C MET A 1 -6.69 -10.07 -0.20
N TYR A 2 -7.05 -11.13 -0.92
CA TYR A 2 -6.06 -12.15 -1.29
C TYR A 2 -5.20 -11.65 -2.46
N PRO A 3 -3.88 -11.89 -2.45
CA PRO A 3 -3.02 -11.52 -3.57
C PRO A 3 -3.43 -12.27 -4.84
N PHE A 4 -3.36 -11.62 -6.01
CA PHE A 4 -3.67 -12.25 -7.29
C PHE A 4 -2.84 -11.68 -8.43
N VAL A 5 -2.67 -12.47 -9.50
CA VAL A 5 -2.02 -12.04 -10.75
C VAL A 5 -3.10 -11.83 -11.81
N THR A 6 -2.99 -10.78 -12.62
CA THR A 6 -3.92 -10.54 -13.74
C THR A 6 -3.92 -11.70 -14.72
N SER A 7 -5.03 -11.90 -15.44
CA SER A 7 -5.16 -13.01 -16.39
C SER A 7 -4.13 -12.98 -17.52
N ASP A 8 -3.62 -11.79 -17.88
CA ASP A 8 -2.54 -11.61 -18.86
C ASP A 8 -1.13 -11.76 -18.27
N GLY A 9 -1.03 -12.02 -16.96
CA GLY A 9 0.24 -12.27 -16.27
C GLY A 9 1.13 -11.05 -16.08
N LYS A 10 0.63 -9.83 -16.30
CA LYS A 10 1.45 -8.60 -16.23
C LYS A 10 1.58 -8.04 -14.82
N TYR A 11 0.51 -8.08 -14.03
CA TYR A 11 0.48 -7.41 -12.73
C TYR A 11 0.15 -8.35 -11.60
N PHE A 12 0.86 -8.19 -10.49
CA PHE A 12 0.57 -8.83 -9.22
C PHE A 12 0.00 -7.81 -8.24
N PHE A 13 -1.24 -8.02 -7.79
CA PHE A 13 -1.94 -7.19 -6.83
C PHE A 13 -1.91 -7.82 -5.45
N PHE A 14 -1.71 -7.00 -4.41
CA PHE A 14 -1.75 -7.44 -3.01
C PHE A 14 -2.14 -6.29 -2.08
N SER A 15 -2.65 -6.62 -0.90
CA SER A 15 -2.92 -5.63 0.16
C SER A 15 -1.83 -5.67 1.23
N SER A 16 -1.38 -4.50 1.69
CA SER A 16 -0.40 -4.38 2.77
C SER A 16 -0.79 -3.22 3.69
N ARG A 17 -0.67 -3.42 5.00
CA ARG A 17 -0.81 -2.35 6.00
C ARG A 17 0.55 -1.70 6.18
N ARG A 18 0.66 -0.44 5.76
CA ARG A 18 1.86 0.37 5.93
C ARG A 18 1.46 1.72 6.50
N THR A 19 2.26 2.24 7.41
CA THR A 19 2.02 3.55 8.01
C THR A 19 2.99 4.52 7.36
N LEU A 20 2.49 5.42 6.51
CA LEU A 20 3.32 6.43 5.81
C LEU A 20 3.48 7.74 6.58
N TYR A 21 2.67 7.92 7.62
CA TYR A 21 2.70 9.10 8.49
C TYR A 21 3.33 8.73 9.84
N LYS A 22 4.04 9.68 10.46
CA LYS A 22 4.47 9.49 11.85
C LYS A 22 3.23 9.33 12.75
N GLU A 23 3.33 8.48 13.78
CA GLU A 23 2.25 8.32 14.77
C GLU A 23 1.90 9.63 15.47
N TYR A 24 2.91 10.49 15.66
CA TYR A 24 2.78 11.80 16.27
C TYR A 24 3.26 12.89 15.32
N SER A 25 2.58 14.03 15.33
CA SER A 25 3.00 15.22 14.60
C SER A 25 3.83 16.12 15.51
N GLU A 26 4.96 16.60 15.00
CA GLU A 26 5.80 17.59 15.69
C GLU A 26 5.12 18.97 15.76
N GLU A 27 4.17 19.23 14.85
CA GLU A 27 3.41 20.47 14.78
C GLU A 27 1.90 20.21 14.94
N PRO A 28 1.11 21.19 15.42
CA PRO A 28 -0.34 21.07 15.44
C PRO A 28 -0.92 20.75 14.06
N VAL A 29 -1.75 19.71 13.98
CA VAL A 29 -2.42 19.30 12.74
C VAL A 29 -3.81 19.93 12.68
N SER A 30 -4.09 20.69 11.62
CA SER A 30 -5.44 21.21 11.38
C SER A 30 -6.44 20.08 11.13
N TYR A 31 -7.72 20.36 11.37
CA TYR A 31 -8.79 19.40 11.11
C TYR A 31 -8.80 18.94 9.64
N GLU A 32 -8.67 19.87 8.70
CA GLU A 32 -8.68 19.59 7.26
C GLU A 32 -7.51 18.69 6.86
N LYS A 33 -6.31 18.96 7.41
CA LYS A 33 -5.13 18.13 7.19
C LYS A 33 -5.34 16.71 7.73
N LYS A 34 -5.96 16.58 8.90
CA LYS A 34 -6.27 15.27 9.50
C LYS A 34 -7.27 14.47 8.66
N ILE A 35 -8.34 15.11 8.18
CA ILE A 35 -9.31 14.46 7.29
C ILE A 35 -8.67 14.04 5.97
N LYS A 36 -7.80 14.88 5.39
CA LYS A 36 -7.06 14.52 4.18
C LYS A 36 -6.19 13.27 4.38
N ILE A 37 -5.47 13.19 5.50
CA ILE A 37 -4.65 12.01 5.84
C ILE A 37 -5.53 10.77 5.96
N LEU A 38 -6.63 10.84 6.71
CA LEU A 38 -7.53 9.70 6.92
C LEU A 38 -8.19 9.20 5.63
N ASN A 39 -8.38 10.07 4.63
CA ASN A 39 -8.96 9.72 3.33
C ASN A 39 -7.90 9.44 2.25
N SER A 40 -6.62 9.33 2.61
CA SER A 40 -5.52 9.03 1.67
C SER A 40 -4.96 7.62 1.90
N PRO A 41 -4.30 7.01 0.89
CA PRO A 41 -3.49 5.81 1.10
C PRO A 41 -2.41 6.02 2.17
N GLY A 42 -2.04 4.96 2.88
CA GLY A 42 -1.03 4.99 3.94
C GLY A 42 -1.50 5.60 5.26
N ASN A 43 -2.81 5.80 5.42
CA ASN A 43 -3.47 6.28 6.65
C ASN A 43 -3.43 5.27 7.82
N GLY A 44 -2.71 4.16 7.66
CA GLY A 44 -2.63 3.09 8.64
C GLY A 44 -3.66 1.98 8.46
N ASN A 45 -4.56 2.06 7.49
CA ASN A 45 -5.35 0.92 7.01
C ASN A 45 -4.61 0.15 5.90
N GLN A 46 -5.23 -0.90 5.35
CA GLN A 46 -4.65 -1.65 4.22
C GLN A 46 -4.79 -0.84 2.94
N ASP A 47 -3.67 -0.65 2.23
CA ASP A 47 -3.68 -0.16 0.85
C ASP A 47 -3.55 -1.32 -0.13
N ILE A 48 -4.01 -1.09 -1.37
CA ILE A 48 -3.82 -1.99 -2.50
C ILE A 48 -2.58 -1.54 -3.27
N TYR A 49 -1.63 -2.46 -3.42
CA TYR A 49 -0.42 -2.29 -4.21
C TYR A 49 -0.46 -3.19 -5.45
N TRP A 50 0.30 -2.80 -6.46
CA TRP A 50 0.54 -3.61 -7.65
C TRP A 50 1.98 -3.46 -8.12
N VAL A 51 2.52 -4.52 -8.70
CA VAL A 51 3.87 -4.57 -9.28
C VAL A 51 3.87 -5.42 -10.54
N ASP A 52 4.93 -5.35 -11.32
CA ASP A 52 5.17 -6.32 -12.41
C ASP A 52 5.23 -7.74 -11.84
N ALA A 53 4.44 -8.65 -12.40
CA ALA A 53 4.33 -10.03 -11.90
C ALA A 53 5.58 -10.87 -12.17
N GLY A 54 6.50 -10.41 -13.02
CA GLY A 54 7.79 -11.03 -13.27
C GLY A 54 8.65 -11.17 -12.00
N ILE A 55 8.39 -10.37 -10.97
CA ILE A 55 9.05 -10.47 -9.66
C ILE A 55 8.88 -11.86 -9.03
N ILE A 56 7.76 -12.55 -9.27
CA ILE A 56 7.49 -13.90 -8.74
C ILE A 56 8.52 -14.90 -9.28
N ARG A 57 8.87 -14.79 -10.56
CA ARG A 57 9.91 -15.63 -11.18
C ARG A 57 11.30 -15.25 -10.70
N ALA A 58 11.57 -13.94 -10.60
CA ALA A 58 12.87 -13.44 -10.19
C ALA A 58 13.24 -13.81 -8.74
N LEU A 59 12.25 -13.99 -7.86
CA LEU A 59 12.44 -14.32 -6.44
C LEU A 59 12.24 -15.81 -6.11
N LYS A 60 12.07 -16.68 -7.11
CA LYS A 60 11.88 -18.12 -6.87
C LYS A 60 13.20 -18.73 -6.36
N PRO A 61 13.23 -19.38 -5.18
CA PRO A 61 14.41 -20.12 -4.72
C PRO A 61 14.75 -21.29 -5.64
N GLU A 62 16.01 -21.75 -5.60
CA GLU A 62 16.45 -23.00 -6.24
C GLU A 62 15.81 -24.23 -5.61
#